data_AF-A0A7C3C9N8-F1
#
_entry.id   AF-A0A7C3C9N8-F1
#
_cell.length_a   1.000
_cell.length_b   1.000
_cell.length_c   1.000
_cell.angle_alpha   90.00
_cell.angle_beta   90.00
_cell.angle_gamma   90.00
#
_symmetry.space_group_name_H-M   'P 1'
#
loop_
_entity.id
_entity.type
_entity.pdbx_description
1 polymer ?
#
loop_
_entity_poly.entity_id
_entity_poly.type
_entity_poly.pdbx_seq_one_letter_code
_entity_poly.pdbx_strand_id
1 'polypeptide(L)'
;MNKLHLVRRALLCLFLFLFLNATPLAAQRSIQGTPISFLKKHASVFSKKTKEVKVPALNMTRIKKEDAANSSNRFAAPVPVNYTLQNSGEWTDLEDGGRVWKLKLKAKDALGIFILYKNFYLPNGARLFVYNQNKTQILGAYTNQNNAKTGQFLTGMIDGEIAIIEYYEPSYAKNQGRFEIYEIMQAYDREKIESDAPSQNYSGFGQSLPCHENINCSWGDSLQTQKRGIVRMMTVYNTGIGWCTGSLINNAENDGIPYVLSAHHCGFLGANIANFSLWRFDFNYEFSGCANEANEPTFVSLLGAEVVATAEPSDFLLLKILVNVPSTYNAYFNGWDREDVVPSAGYIIQHPFGDV
;
A
#
# COMPACT_ATOMS: atom_id res chain seq x y z
N MET A 1 -26.09 49.40 -19.95
CA MET A 1 -25.30 48.24 -19.51
C MET A 1 -24.81 47.47 -20.73
N ASN A 2 -23.49 47.49 -21.00
CA ASN A 2 -22.90 47.05 -22.26
C ASN A 2 -23.04 45.55 -22.51
N LYS A 3 -23.58 45.17 -23.67
CA LYS A 3 -23.70 43.78 -24.17
C LYS A 3 -22.37 43.02 -24.11
N LEU A 4 -21.23 43.72 -24.18
CA LEU A 4 -19.89 43.16 -24.06
C LEU A 4 -19.57 42.56 -22.67
N HIS A 5 -20.15 43.11 -21.59
CA HIS A 5 -19.97 42.57 -20.24
C HIS A 5 -20.78 41.28 -20.01
N LEU A 6 -21.93 41.14 -20.66
CA LEU A 6 -22.77 39.94 -20.55
C LEU A 6 -22.09 38.74 -21.25
N VAL A 7 -21.49 38.97 -22.42
CA VAL A 7 -20.74 37.95 -23.17
C VAL A 7 -19.47 37.52 -22.43
N ARG A 8 -18.74 38.46 -21.80
CA ARG A 8 -17.58 38.12 -20.96
C ARG A 8 -17.95 37.31 -19.72
N ARG A 9 -19.09 37.60 -19.07
CA ARG A 9 -19.56 36.81 -17.92
C ARG A 9 -20.05 35.42 -18.33
N ALA A 10 -20.73 35.30 -19.48
CA ALA A 10 -21.16 34.01 -20.02
C ALA A 10 -19.98 33.11 -20.42
N LEU A 11 -18.93 33.67 -21.04
CA LEU A 11 -17.69 32.95 -21.34
C LEU A 11 -16.92 32.53 -20.09
N LEU A 12 -16.89 33.36 -19.04
CA LEU A 12 -16.27 33.00 -17.76
C LEU A 12 -17.02 31.86 -17.07
N CYS A 13 -18.36 31.86 -17.10
CA CYS A 13 -19.18 30.77 -16.57
C CYS A 13 -19.04 29.47 -17.39
N LEU A 14 -18.89 29.57 -18.72
CA LEU A 14 -18.66 28.40 -19.58
C LEU A 14 -17.25 27.81 -19.37
N PHE A 15 -16.24 28.66 -19.13
CA PHE A 15 -14.89 28.23 -18.76
C PHE A 15 -14.89 27.57 -17.37
N LEU A 16 -15.59 28.14 -16.38
CA LEU A 16 -15.75 27.52 -15.05
C LEU A 16 -16.52 26.19 -15.09
N PHE A 17 -17.47 26.01 -16.01
CA PHE A 17 -18.20 24.74 -16.17
C PHE A 17 -17.36 23.65 -16.86
N LEU A 18 -16.40 24.03 -17.71
CA LEU A 18 -15.50 23.09 -18.39
C LEU A 18 -14.37 22.57 -17.48
N PHE A 19 -14.06 23.25 -16.37
CA PHE A 19 -13.09 22.79 -15.36
C PHE A 19 -13.69 21.93 -14.24
N LEU A 20 -15.01 21.67 -14.25
CA LEU A 20 -15.68 20.79 -13.28
C LEU A 20 -15.67 19.31 -13.67
N ASN A 21 -15.10 18.96 -14.83
CA ASN A 21 -14.80 17.57 -15.20
C ASN A 21 -13.37 17.21 -14.79
N ALA A 22 -13.03 17.42 -13.52
CA ALA A 22 -11.86 16.80 -12.94
C ALA A 22 -12.12 15.28 -12.89
N THR A 23 -11.50 14.53 -13.79
CA THR A 23 -11.47 13.07 -13.70
C THR A 23 -10.85 12.70 -12.35
N PRO A 24 -11.45 11.79 -11.57
CA PRO A 24 -10.87 11.37 -10.31
C PRO A 24 -9.53 10.69 -10.57
N LEU A 25 -8.45 11.37 -10.19
CA LEU A 25 -7.08 10.85 -10.22
C LEU A 25 -6.97 9.59 -9.35
N ALA A 26 -6.20 8.63 -9.86
CA ALA A 26 -5.95 7.33 -9.28
C ALA A 26 -5.13 7.43 -7.98
N ALA A 27 -5.83 7.53 -6.84
CA ALA A 27 -5.30 7.09 -5.57
C ALA A 27 -5.50 5.56 -5.45
N GLN A 28 -4.88 4.88 -4.48
CA GLN A 28 -5.29 3.51 -4.14
C GLN A 28 -6.66 3.57 -3.44
N ARG A 29 -7.70 3.94 -4.18
CA ARG A 29 -9.08 4.00 -3.71
C ARG A 29 -9.56 2.58 -3.54
N SER A 30 -9.66 2.10 -2.30
CA SER A 30 -10.72 1.18 -1.97
C SER A 30 -12.03 1.96 -2.05
N ILE A 31 -12.96 1.53 -2.90
CA ILE A 31 -14.34 2.04 -2.79
C ILE A 31 -15.00 1.25 -1.67
N GLN A 32 -15.78 1.93 -0.81
CA GLN A 32 -16.65 1.23 0.13
C GLN A 32 -17.47 0.19 -0.63
N GLY A 33 -17.35 -1.06 -0.21
CA GLY A 33 -17.97 -2.18 -0.88
C GLY A 33 -17.87 -3.41 -0.02
N THR A 34 -18.86 -4.26 -0.15
CA THR A 34 -18.88 -5.57 0.50
C THR A 34 -18.56 -6.62 -0.56
N PRO A 35 -17.72 -7.63 -0.27
CA PRO A 35 -17.57 -8.79 -1.13
C PRO A 35 -18.94 -9.36 -1.51
N ILE A 36 -19.13 -9.68 -2.79
CA ILE A 36 -20.38 -10.20 -3.33
C ILE A 36 -20.78 -11.48 -2.61
N SER A 37 -19.81 -12.32 -2.22
CA SER A 37 -20.10 -13.56 -1.50
C SER A 37 -20.61 -13.37 -0.07
N PHE A 38 -20.58 -12.14 0.47
CA PHE A 38 -21.10 -11.85 1.81
C PHE A 38 -22.57 -11.40 1.78
N LEU A 39 -23.10 -11.09 0.59
CA LEU A 39 -24.48 -10.65 0.46
C LEU A 39 -25.45 -11.81 0.71
N LYS A 40 -26.45 -11.61 1.59
CA LYS A 40 -27.43 -12.65 1.95
C LYS A 40 -28.11 -13.30 0.74
N LYS A 41 -28.40 -12.51 -0.30
CA LYS A 41 -29.00 -13.01 -1.55
C LYS A 41 -28.16 -14.05 -2.29
N HIS A 42 -26.84 -14.11 -2.02
CA HIS A 42 -25.92 -15.07 -2.65
C HIS A 42 -25.45 -16.17 -1.68
N ALA A 43 -26.02 -16.25 -0.47
CA ALA A 43 -25.57 -17.19 0.56
C ALA A 43 -25.70 -18.66 0.13
N SER A 44 -26.76 -19.02 -0.61
CA SER A 44 -26.96 -20.37 -1.13
C SER A 44 -25.85 -20.78 -2.11
N VAL A 45 -25.52 -19.86 -3.03
CA VAL A 45 -24.53 -20.05 -4.09
C VAL A 45 -23.11 -20.15 -3.52
N PHE A 46 -22.79 -19.41 -2.46
CA PHE A 46 -21.49 -19.46 -1.77
C PHE A 46 -21.48 -20.30 -0.50
N SER A 47 -22.44 -21.21 -0.33
CA SER A 47 -22.52 -22.12 0.82
C SER A 47 -21.41 -23.20 0.82
N LYS A 48 -20.88 -23.52 -0.37
CA LYS A 48 -19.81 -24.50 -0.52
C LYS A 48 -18.47 -23.92 -0.09
N LYS A 49 -17.63 -24.77 0.50
CA LYS A 49 -16.27 -24.42 0.88
C LYS A 49 -15.44 -24.15 -0.37
N THR A 50 -14.88 -22.94 -0.48
CA THR A 50 -13.92 -22.59 -1.53
C THR A 50 -12.70 -23.49 -1.44
N LYS A 51 -12.28 -24.06 -2.58
CA LYS A 51 -11.08 -24.90 -2.65
C LYS A 51 -9.85 -24.12 -2.18
N GLU A 52 -9.09 -24.76 -1.29
CA GLU A 52 -7.87 -24.23 -0.71
C GLU A 52 -6.67 -24.61 -1.57
N VAL A 53 -5.81 -23.64 -1.85
CA VAL A 53 -4.51 -23.83 -2.49
C VAL A 53 -3.42 -23.56 -1.47
N LYS A 54 -2.54 -24.53 -1.29
CA LYS A 54 -1.41 -24.43 -0.37
C LYS A 54 -0.28 -23.65 -1.04
N VAL A 55 0.19 -22.61 -0.39
CA VAL A 55 1.41 -21.89 -0.75
C VAL A 55 2.59 -22.66 -0.13
N PRO A 56 3.68 -22.92 -0.87
CA PRO A 56 4.88 -23.53 -0.31
C PRO A 56 5.37 -22.79 0.94
N ALA A 57 5.81 -23.55 1.95
CA ALA A 57 6.36 -22.96 3.17
C ALA A 57 7.70 -22.27 2.89
N LEU A 58 8.00 -21.25 3.69
CA LEU A 58 9.31 -20.59 3.65
C LEU A 58 10.43 -21.56 4.04
N ASN A 59 11.57 -21.48 3.34
CA ASN A 59 12.80 -22.13 3.78
C ASN A 59 13.46 -21.27 4.87
N MET A 60 13.08 -21.50 6.11
CA MET A 60 13.56 -20.69 7.24
C MET A 60 15.07 -20.76 7.39
N THR A 61 15.71 -21.91 7.19
CA THR A 61 17.17 -22.04 7.24
C THR A 61 17.86 -21.10 6.24
N ARG A 62 17.32 -20.99 5.02
CA ARG A 62 17.82 -20.05 4.01
C ARG A 62 17.62 -18.60 4.48
N ILE A 63 16.42 -18.26 4.93
CA ILE A 63 16.07 -16.91 5.39
C ILE A 63 16.96 -16.47 6.55
N LYS A 64 17.16 -17.32 7.57
CA LYS A 64 18.06 -17.02 8.70
C LYS A 64 19.46 -16.63 8.23
N LYS A 65 20.00 -17.38 7.25
CA LYS A 65 21.34 -17.14 6.71
C LYS A 65 21.41 -15.83 5.91
N GLU A 66 20.39 -15.56 5.11
CA GLU A 66 20.29 -14.33 4.32
C GLU A 66 20.14 -13.08 5.23
N ASP A 67 19.35 -13.18 6.30
CA ASP A 67 19.10 -12.09 7.26
C ASP A 67 20.31 -11.83 8.15
N ALA A 68 21.03 -12.87 8.59
CA ALA A 68 22.28 -12.69 9.33
C ALA A 68 23.40 -12.05 8.49
N ALA A 69 23.35 -12.19 7.16
CA ALA A 69 24.34 -11.63 6.25
C ALA A 69 24.01 -10.21 5.79
N ASN A 70 22.76 -9.75 5.98
CA ASN A 70 22.31 -8.43 5.54
C ASN A 70 21.54 -7.71 6.66
N SER A 71 21.92 -6.48 6.95
CA SER A 71 21.16 -5.56 7.82
C SER A 71 19.86 -5.06 7.19
N SER A 72 19.26 -5.84 6.27
CA SER A 72 17.93 -5.57 5.72
C SER A 72 16.94 -5.40 6.87
N ASN A 73 15.82 -4.74 6.66
CA ASN A 73 14.72 -4.69 7.62
C ASN A 73 13.50 -5.50 7.12
N ARG A 74 13.75 -6.46 6.22
CA ARG A 74 12.68 -7.27 5.66
C ARG A 74 12.00 -8.13 6.73
N PHE A 75 10.70 -8.31 6.55
CA PHE A 75 9.82 -9.06 7.45
C PHE A 75 8.89 -10.02 6.72
N ALA A 76 8.90 -9.99 5.38
CA ALA A 76 8.22 -10.97 4.56
C ALA A 76 9.17 -11.49 3.48
N ALA A 77 9.03 -12.75 3.10
CA ALA A 77 9.87 -13.40 2.10
C ALA A 77 9.04 -13.97 0.93
N PRO A 78 9.60 -13.99 -0.29
CA PRO A 78 8.87 -14.37 -1.49
C PRO A 78 8.73 -15.88 -1.64
N VAL A 79 7.56 -16.28 -2.12
CA VAL A 79 7.28 -17.61 -2.67
C VAL A 79 6.68 -17.43 -4.07
N PRO A 80 7.46 -17.75 -5.14
CA PRO A 80 6.95 -17.70 -6.49
C PRO A 80 5.78 -18.67 -6.69
N VAL A 81 4.73 -18.21 -7.36
CA VAL A 81 3.54 -18.99 -7.70
C VAL A 81 3.07 -18.65 -9.11
N ASN A 82 2.07 -19.36 -9.62
CA ASN A 82 1.43 -19.02 -10.89
C ASN A 82 -0.07 -19.33 -10.77
N TYR A 83 -0.83 -18.37 -10.26
CA TYR A 83 -2.28 -18.47 -10.14
C TYR A 83 -2.94 -17.45 -11.06
N THR A 84 -3.77 -17.95 -11.97
CA THR A 84 -4.55 -17.18 -12.92
C THR A 84 -6.03 -17.45 -12.75
N LEU A 85 -6.85 -16.63 -13.39
CA LEU A 85 -8.31 -16.81 -13.47
C LEU A 85 -8.73 -18.12 -14.18
N GLN A 86 -7.80 -18.83 -14.83
CA GLN A 86 -8.06 -20.03 -15.62
C GLN A 86 -7.50 -21.31 -14.99
N ASN A 87 -6.38 -21.23 -14.25
CA ASN A 87 -5.71 -22.42 -13.72
C ASN A 87 -5.97 -22.68 -12.22
N SER A 88 -6.62 -21.72 -11.55
CA SER A 88 -6.80 -21.72 -10.10
C SER A 88 -8.11 -21.06 -9.72
N GLY A 89 -8.51 -21.23 -8.45
CA GLY A 89 -9.76 -20.71 -7.93
C GLY A 89 -10.99 -21.35 -8.56
N GLU A 90 -12.16 -20.83 -8.20
CA GLU A 90 -13.46 -21.33 -8.64
C GLU A 90 -14.32 -20.17 -9.10
N TRP A 91 -14.84 -20.27 -10.32
CA TRP A 91 -15.86 -19.35 -10.84
C TRP A 91 -17.25 -19.77 -10.40
N THR A 92 -18.10 -18.79 -10.13
CA THR A 92 -19.50 -18.97 -9.80
C THR A 92 -20.33 -17.91 -10.49
N ASP A 93 -21.18 -18.32 -11.44
CA ASP A 93 -22.12 -17.42 -12.11
C ASP A 93 -23.28 -17.06 -11.17
N LEU A 94 -23.78 -15.83 -11.29
CA LEU A 94 -24.89 -15.27 -10.51
C LEU A 94 -26.15 -15.14 -11.37
N GLU A 95 -27.31 -15.06 -10.73
CA GLU A 95 -28.61 -14.90 -11.41
C GLU A 95 -28.71 -13.60 -12.24
N ASP A 96 -27.99 -12.55 -11.85
CA ASP A 96 -27.94 -11.27 -12.57
C ASP A 96 -26.99 -11.28 -13.78
N GLY A 97 -26.43 -12.45 -14.12
CA GLY A 97 -25.46 -12.64 -15.20
C GLY A 97 -24.04 -12.21 -14.86
N GLY A 98 -23.80 -11.64 -13.67
CA GLY A 98 -22.46 -11.44 -13.14
C GLY A 98 -21.81 -12.77 -12.75
N ARG A 99 -20.53 -12.72 -12.40
CA ARG A 99 -19.79 -13.89 -11.91
C ARG A 99 -18.71 -13.52 -10.90
N VAL A 100 -18.42 -14.44 -10.01
CA VAL A 100 -17.39 -14.29 -8.98
C VAL A 100 -16.36 -15.40 -9.11
N TRP A 101 -15.10 -15.05 -9.11
CA TRP A 101 -13.97 -15.96 -8.95
C TRP A 101 -13.46 -15.89 -7.52
N LYS A 102 -13.25 -17.03 -6.88
CA LYS A 102 -12.67 -17.11 -5.53
C LYS A 102 -11.47 -18.02 -5.48
N LEU A 103 -10.42 -17.58 -4.80
CA LEU A 103 -9.25 -18.39 -4.49
C LEU A 103 -8.93 -18.27 -3.00
N LYS A 104 -8.92 -19.40 -2.30
CA LYS A 104 -8.47 -19.47 -0.90
C LYS A 104 -7.01 -19.90 -0.87
N LEU A 105 -6.12 -19.04 -0.40
CA LEU A 105 -4.71 -19.33 -0.18
C LEU A 105 -4.50 -19.77 1.27
N LYS A 106 -3.61 -20.75 1.48
CA LYS A 106 -3.09 -21.09 2.80
C LYS A 106 -1.57 -21.14 2.78
N ALA A 107 -0.94 -20.22 3.49
CA ALA A 107 0.49 -20.18 3.74
C ALA A 107 0.74 -20.60 5.20
N LYS A 108 1.16 -21.86 5.39
CA LYS A 108 1.33 -22.44 6.72
C LYS A 108 2.42 -21.67 7.51
N ASP A 109 2.15 -21.39 8.77
CA ASP A 109 3.02 -20.69 9.73
C ASP A 109 3.34 -19.23 9.36
N ALA A 110 2.70 -18.67 8.33
CA ALA A 110 2.86 -17.26 7.96
C ALA A 110 2.11 -16.36 8.95
N LEU A 111 2.77 -15.29 9.39
CA LEU A 111 2.15 -14.25 10.23
C LEU A 111 1.22 -13.33 9.44
N GLY A 112 1.41 -13.28 8.13
CA GLY A 112 0.62 -12.48 7.20
C GLY A 112 0.98 -12.79 5.76
N ILE A 113 0.11 -12.39 4.85
CA ILE A 113 0.19 -12.71 3.42
C ILE A 113 0.04 -11.42 2.61
N PHE A 114 1.02 -11.15 1.74
CA PHE A 114 0.88 -10.18 0.65
C PHE A 114 0.80 -10.91 -0.67
N ILE A 115 0.03 -10.34 -1.59
CA ILE A 115 -0.27 -10.95 -2.89
C ILE A 115 0.19 -9.98 -3.97
N LEU A 116 1.12 -10.44 -4.79
CA LEU A 116 1.70 -9.65 -5.87
C LEU A 116 1.14 -10.13 -7.20
N TYR A 117 0.68 -9.16 -7.98
CA TYR A 117 0.01 -9.36 -9.25
C TYR A 117 0.85 -8.76 -10.38
N LYS A 118 0.83 -9.43 -11.53
CA LYS A 118 1.29 -8.89 -12.81
C LYS A 118 0.20 -9.06 -13.86
N ASN A 119 0.34 -8.37 -14.99
CA ASN A 119 -0.71 -8.28 -16.02
C ASN A 119 -2.06 -7.84 -15.45
N PHE A 120 -2.04 -7.00 -14.40
CA PHE A 120 -3.20 -6.61 -13.62
C PHE A 120 -4.04 -5.57 -14.36
N TYR A 121 -5.29 -5.94 -14.66
CA TYR A 121 -6.29 -5.07 -15.25
C TYR A 121 -7.69 -5.51 -14.84
N LEU A 122 -8.40 -4.63 -14.15
CA LEU A 122 -9.82 -4.79 -13.82
C LEU A 122 -10.67 -3.91 -14.77
N PRO A 123 -11.66 -4.46 -15.48
CA PRO A 123 -12.56 -3.68 -16.33
C PRO A 123 -13.52 -2.83 -15.48
N ASN A 124 -14.23 -1.90 -16.11
CA ASN A 124 -15.20 -1.06 -15.40
C ASN A 124 -16.28 -1.91 -14.72
N GLY A 125 -16.59 -1.60 -13.46
CA GLY A 125 -17.58 -2.32 -12.65
C GLY A 125 -17.08 -3.61 -11.99
N ALA A 126 -15.92 -4.12 -12.40
CA ALA A 126 -15.29 -5.24 -11.72
C ALA A 126 -14.68 -4.81 -10.38
N ARG A 127 -14.64 -5.75 -9.43
CA ARG A 127 -14.17 -5.50 -8.07
C ARG A 127 -13.31 -6.65 -7.57
N LEU A 128 -12.19 -6.33 -6.95
CA LEU A 128 -11.34 -7.29 -6.27
C LEU A 128 -11.32 -6.98 -4.77
N PHE A 129 -11.47 -8.03 -3.97
CA PHE A 129 -11.31 -8.01 -2.53
C PHE A 129 -10.33 -9.08 -2.09
N VAL A 130 -9.64 -8.82 -0.98
CA VAL A 130 -8.87 -9.83 -0.26
C VAL A 130 -9.25 -9.76 1.21
N TYR A 131 -9.53 -10.89 1.85
CA TYR A 131 -9.95 -10.90 3.25
C TYR A 131 -9.46 -12.15 3.99
N ASN A 132 -9.35 -12.05 5.31
CA ASN A 132 -8.94 -13.18 6.16
C ASN A 132 -10.07 -14.21 6.32
N GLN A 133 -9.75 -15.41 6.83
CA GLN A 133 -10.75 -16.48 6.96
C GLN A 133 -12.00 -16.09 7.77
N ASN A 134 -11.82 -15.27 8.81
CA ASN A 134 -12.88 -14.87 9.73
C ASN A 134 -13.66 -13.65 9.23
N LYS A 135 -13.26 -13.06 8.09
CA LYS A 135 -13.86 -11.87 7.48
C LYS A 135 -13.80 -10.61 8.34
N THR A 136 -12.89 -10.56 9.30
CA THR A 136 -12.69 -9.41 10.18
C THR A 136 -11.76 -8.36 9.57
N GLN A 137 -10.89 -8.78 8.65
CA GLN A 137 -10.03 -7.90 7.87
C GLN A 137 -10.39 -8.04 6.39
N ILE A 138 -10.72 -6.92 5.75
CA ILE A 138 -11.14 -6.87 4.35
C ILE A 138 -10.40 -5.72 3.66
N LEU A 139 -9.67 -6.06 2.62
CA LEU A 139 -9.00 -5.13 1.73
C LEU A 139 -9.77 -5.02 0.41
N GLY A 140 -9.96 -3.80 -0.06
CA GLY A 140 -10.77 -3.48 -1.24
C GLY A 140 -11.98 -2.60 -0.91
N ALA A 141 -12.87 -2.29 -1.84
CA ALA A 141 -12.89 -2.80 -3.21
C ALA A 141 -11.80 -2.17 -4.09
N TYR A 142 -10.89 -2.98 -4.62
CA TYR A 142 -10.02 -2.54 -5.71
C TYR A 142 -10.78 -2.61 -7.04
N THR A 143 -10.61 -1.62 -7.89
CA THR A 143 -11.39 -1.43 -9.12
C THR A 143 -10.48 -1.06 -10.29
N ASN A 144 -11.07 -0.70 -11.44
CA ASN A 144 -10.32 -0.19 -12.59
C ASN A 144 -9.49 1.06 -12.28
N GLN A 145 -9.79 1.78 -11.18
CA GLN A 145 -8.98 2.91 -10.70
C GLN A 145 -7.60 2.50 -10.20
N ASN A 146 -7.41 1.22 -9.87
CA ASN A 146 -6.14 0.66 -9.41
C ASN A 146 -5.28 0.09 -10.56
N ASN A 147 -5.73 0.19 -11.81
CA ASN A 147 -4.97 -0.28 -12.96
C ASN A 147 -3.76 0.64 -13.21
N ALA A 148 -2.57 0.23 -12.77
CA ALA A 148 -1.34 0.93 -13.06
C ALA A 148 -0.86 0.66 -14.49
N LYS A 149 -0.16 1.63 -15.11
CA LYS A 149 0.46 1.46 -16.44
C LYS A 149 1.47 0.32 -16.48
N THR A 150 2.12 0.03 -15.35
CA THR A 150 3.09 -1.06 -15.18
C THR A 150 2.44 -2.44 -15.28
N GLY A 151 1.12 -2.54 -15.12
CA GLY A 151 0.40 -3.81 -15.01
C GLY A 151 0.76 -4.60 -13.75
N GLN A 152 1.48 -4.01 -12.80
CA GLN A 152 1.79 -4.61 -11.51
C GLN A 152 0.84 -4.07 -10.45
N PHE A 153 0.51 -4.90 -9.47
CA PHE A 153 -0.29 -4.51 -8.33
C PHE A 153 0.10 -5.33 -7.10
N LEU A 154 -0.12 -4.78 -5.91
CA LEU A 154 0.05 -5.47 -4.65
C LEU A 154 -1.14 -5.13 -3.76
N THR A 155 -1.72 -6.16 -3.14
CA THR A 155 -2.70 -5.97 -2.08
C THR A 155 -1.98 -5.83 -0.74
N GLY A 156 -2.52 -5.03 0.18
CA GLY A 156 -2.02 -4.97 1.54
C GLY A 156 -1.97 -6.33 2.24
N MET A 157 -1.34 -6.36 3.41
CA MET A 157 -1.21 -7.58 4.21
C MET A 157 -2.58 -8.09 4.66
N ILE A 158 -2.77 -9.40 4.57
CA ILE A 158 -3.82 -10.11 5.31
C ILE A 158 -3.15 -10.86 6.45
N ASP A 159 -3.63 -10.66 7.67
CA ASP A 159 -3.04 -11.25 8.87
C ASP A 159 -3.33 -12.75 8.95
N GLY A 160 -2.31 -13.49 9.40
CA GLY A 160 -2.33 -14.93 9.57
C GLY A 160 -2.11 -15.73 8.29
N GLU A 161 -2.42 -17.02 8.40
CA GLU A 161 -2.05 -18.03 7.39
C GLU A 161 -2.98 -18.09 6.16
N ILE A 162 -4.10 -17.36 6.17
CA ILE A 162 -5.19 -17.58 5.20
C ILE A 162 -5.70 -16.26 4.65
N ALA A 163 -5.53 -16.11 3.33
CA ALA A 163 -6.11 -15.03 2.55
C ALA A 163 -7.10 -15.61 1.52
N ILE A 164 -8.27 -14.99 1.40
CA ILE A 164 -9.26 -15.33 0.38
C ILE A 164 -9.35 -14.15 -0.57
N ILE A 165 -9.12 -14.42 -1.85
CA ILE A 165 -9.23 -13.46 -2.94
C ILE A 165 -10.60 -13.67 -3.58
N GLU A 166 -11.34 -12.58 -3.76
CA GLU A 166 -12.62 -12.56 -4.44
C GLU A 166 -12.61 -11.52 -5.55
N TYR A 167 -12.81 -11.98 -6.78
CA TYR A 167 -12.88 -11.13 -7.97
C TYR A 167 -14.26 -11.24 -8.61
N TYR A 168 -14.95 -10.11 -8.74
CA TYR A 168 -16.28 -10.02 -9.35
C TYR A 168 -16.22 -9.35 -10.72
N GLU A 169 -16.95 -9.92 -11.68
CA GLU A 169 -17.25 -9.30 -12.97
C GLU A 169 -18.76 -9.14 -13.16
N PRO A 170 -19.25 -7.93 -13.51
CA PRO A 170 -20.62 -7.78 -13.99
C PRO A 170 -20.79 -8.43 -15.36
N SER A 171 -22.04 -8.73 -15.73
CA SER A 171 -22.40 -9.43 -16.97
C SER A 171 -21.76 -8.83 -18.23
N TYR A 172 -21.74 -7.50 -18.34
CA TYR A 172 -21.15 -6.76 -19.47
C TYR A 172 -19.61 -6.75 -19.50
N ALA A 173 -18.94 -7.14 -18.40
CA ALA A 173 -17.48 -7.17 -18.29
C ALA A 173 -16.91 -8.59 -18.25
N LYS A 174 -17.75 -9.61 -18.50
CA LYS A 174 -17.37 -11.02 -18.47
C LYS A 174 -16.16 -11.30 -19.37
N ASN A 175 -15.13 -11.93 -18.79
CA ASN A 175 -13.85 -12.30 -19.43
C ASN A 175 -12.94 -11.13 -19.83
N GLN A 176 -13.21 -9.91 -19.37
CA GLN A 176 -12.36 -8.75 -19.68
C GLN A 176 -11.25 -8.54 -18.64
N GLY A 177 -11.44 -9.03 -17.40
CA GLY A 177 -10.41 -9.00 -16.36
C GLY A 177 -9.23 -9.90 -16.67
N ARG A 178 -8.03 -9.41 -16.32
CA ARG A 178 -6.79 -10.18 -16.41
C ARG A 178 -5.90 -9.83 -15.23
N PHE A 179 -5.33 -10.85 -14.62
CA PHE A 179 -4.22 -10.74 -13.68
C PHE A 179 -3.61 -12.14 -13.49
N GLU A 180 -2.34 -12.17 -13.13
CA GLU A 180 -1.63 -13.34 -12.64
C GLU A 180 -1.05 -13.01 -11.28
N ILE A 181 -1.35 -13.85 -10.29
CA ILE A 181 -0.63 -13.84 -9.01
C ILE A 181 0.65 -14.62 -9.25
N TYR A 182 1.76 -13.90 -9.27
CA TYR A 182 3.07 -14.49 -9.60
C TYR A 182 3.93 -14.75 -8.36
N GLU A 183 3.57 -14.13 -7.22
CA GLU A 183 4.34 -14.23 -6.00
C GLU A 183 3.46 -13.98 -4.78
N ILE A 184 3.68 -14.77 -3.74
CA ILE A 184 3.11 -14.57 -2.40
C ILE A 184 4.26 -14.22 -1.46
N MET A 185 4.19 -13.06 -0.81
CA MET A 185 5.12 -12.75 0.28
C MET A 185 4.51 -13.20 1.59
N GLN A 186 5.24 -14.03 2.34
CA GLN A 186 4.81 -14.54 3.64
C GLN A 186 5.56 -13.79 4.73
N ALA A 187 4.82 -13.09 5.59
CA ALA A 187 5.39 -12.42 6.75
C ALA A 187 5.85 -13.45 7.79
N TYR A 188 6.98 -13.18 8.43
CA TYR A 188 7.61 -14.02 9.43
C TYR A 188 8.18 -13.17 10.56
N ASP A 189 8.38 -13.80 11.72
CA ASP A 189 9.01 -13.17 12.88
C ASP A 189 10.53 -13.19 12.69
N ARG A 190 11.12 -12.06 12.30
CA ARG A 190 12.57 -11.93 12.14
C ARG A 190 13.32 -11.98 13.47
N GLU A 191 12.80 -11.33 14.50
CA GLU A 191 13.52 -11.27 15.78
C GLU A 191 13.61 -12.63 16.44
N LYS A 192 12.53 -13.41 16.43
CA LYS A 192 12.55 -14.81 16.91
C LYS A 192 13.51 -15.70 16.14
N ILE A 193 13.90 -15.30 14.94
CA ILE A 193 14.90 -16.00 14.14
C ILE A 193 16.32 -15.63 14.55
N GLU A 194 16.55 -14.38 14.93
CA GLU A 194 17.85 -13.78 15.26
C GLU A 194 18.18 -13.80 16.77
N SER A 195 17.18 -13.89 17.66
CA SER A 195 17.34 -13.85 19.13
C SER A 195 16.19 -14.57 19.87
N ASP A 196 16.47 -15.12 21.05
CA ASP A 196 15.47 -15.67 21.99
C ASP A 196 14.81 -14.57 22.87
N ALA A 197 15.08 -13.29 22.59
CA ALA A 197 14.47 -12.17 23.30
C ALA A 197 12.94 -12.16 23.09
N PRO A 198 12.15 -11.82 24.14
CA PRO A 198 10.70 -11.82 24.04
C PRO A 198 10.19 -10.75 23.05
N SER A 199 9.81 -11.25 21.87
CA SER A 199 8.70 -10.84 21.01
C SER A 199 8.71 -9.43 20.40
N GLN A 200 9.15 -9.33 19.15
CA GLN A 200 8.68 -8.34 18.18
C GLN A 200 8.32 -9.09 16.87
N ASN A 201 7.03 -9.13 16.52
CA ASN A 201 6.58 -9.64 15.21
C ASN A 201 6.67 -8.49 14.20
N TYR A 202 7.53 -8.57 13.19
CA TYR A 202 7.76 -7.45 12.24
C TYR A 202 6.61 -7.22 11.22
N SER A 203 5.35 -7.30 11.63
CA SER A 203 4.19 -7.04 10.77
C SER A 203 3.92 -5.56 10.50
N GLY A 204 4.62 -4.64 11.17
CA GLY A 204 4.49 -3.19 11.04
C GLY A 204 3.84 -2.54 12.26
N PHE A 205 2.64 -2.98 12.68
CA PHE A 205 1.92 -2.38 13.82
C PHE A 205 2.31 -2.97 15.19
N GLY A 206 2.43 -2.10 16.19
CA GLY A 206 2.65 -2.46 17.60
C GLY A 206 4.07 -2.98 17.91
N GLN A 207 5.04 -2.57 17.09
CA GLN A 207 6.45 -3.00 17.14
C GLN A 207 7.42 -1.87 17.51
N SER A 208 6.92 -0.63 17.60
CA SER A 208 7.72 0.48 18.10
C SER A 208 8.17 0.22 19.54
N LEU A 209 9.44 0.54 19.83
CA LEU A 209 9.95 0.47 21.20
C LEU A 209 9.27 1.53 22.09
N PRO A 210 9.08 1.26 23.39
CA PRO A 210 8.40 2.19 24.31
C PRO A 210 9.06 3.56 24.51
N CYS A 211 10.28 3.75 24.00
CA CYS A 211 10.98 5.05 24.04
C CYS A 211 10.52 6.01 22.94
N HIS A 212 9.77 5.55 21.95
CA HIS A 212 9.18 6.40 20.93
C HIS A 212 7.92 7.08 21.47
N GLU A 213 7.77 8.36 21.15
CA GLU A 213 6.65 9.20 21.55
C GLU A 213 5.73 9.44 20.35
N ASN A 214 4.42 9.36 20.56
CA ASN A 214 3.46 9.62 19.51
C ASN A 214 3.50 11.09 19.07
N ILE A 215 3.37 11.36 17.77
CA ILE A 215 3.43 12.72 17.21
C ILE A 215 2.34 13.67 17.73
N ASN A 216 1.27 13.13 18.32
CA ASN A 216 0.17 13.88 18.93
C ASN A 216 0.32 14.05 20.45
N CYS A 217 1.52 13.80 20.99
CA CYS A 217 1.96 14.28 22.30
C CYS A 217 2.39 15.76 22.23
N SER A 218 2.55 16.40 23.39
CA SER A 218 2.87 17.83 23.50
C SER A 218 4.16 18.25 22.77
N TRP A 219 5.12 17.34 22.64
CA TRP A 219 6.35 17.57 21.86
C TRP A 219 6.08 17.82 20.37
N GLY A 220 4.99 17.27 19.83
CA GLY A 220 4.58 17.40 18.43
C GLY A 220 3.56 18.50 18.16
N ASP A 221 3.16 19.29 19.15
CA ASP A 221 2.17 20.37 18.99
C ASP A 221 2.57 21.38 17.91
N SER A 222 3.87 21.65 17.78
CA SER A 222 4.43 22.56 16.76
C SER A 222 4.61 21.92 15.38
N LEU A 223 4.45 20.60 15.25
CA LEU A 223 4.76 19.81 14.05
C LEU A 223 3.51 19.30 13.31
N GLN A 224 2.32 19.74 13.71
CA GLN A 224 1.04 19.28 13.18
C GLN A 224 0.85 19.55 11.68
N THR A 225 1.64 20.47 11.11
CA THR A 225 1.68 20.69 9.66
C THR A 225 2.65 19.72 8.98
N GLN A 226 3.88 19.64 9.47
CA GLN A 226 4.97 18.84 8.89
C GLN A 226 4.69 17.34 8.94
N LYS A 227 4.02 16.86 10.00
CA LYS A 227 3.67 15.44 10.15
C LYS A 227 2.84 14.91 8.97
N ARG A 228 2.02 15.76 8.32
CA ARG A 228 1.19 15.38 7.16
C ARG A 228 2.01 15.14 5.89
N GLY A 229 3.29 15.47 5.90
CA GLY A 229 4.24 15.12 4.84
C GLY A 229 5.00 13.82 5.11
N ILE A 230 4.92 13.26 6.32
CA ILE A 230 5.62 12.02 6.66
C ILE A 230 4.79 10.83 6.18
N VAL A 231 5.46 9.86 5.58
CA VAL A 231 4.84 8.66 5.03
C VAL A 231 5.54 7.41 5.53
N ARG A 232 4.75 6.43 5.96
CA ARG A 232 5.24 5.07 6.17
C ARG A 232 5.41 4.40 4.81
N MET A 233 6.59 3.87 4.55
CA MET A 233 6.93 3.27 3.26
C MET A 233 7.06 1.77 3.38
N MET A 234 6.18 1.02 2.73
CA MET A 234 6.36 -0.41 2.53
C MET A 234 7.22 -0.61 1.29
N THR A 235 8.43 -1.13 1.49
CA THR A 235 9.40 -1.33 0.42
C THR A 235 9.36 -2.78 -0.05
N VAL A 236 9.30 -2.99 -1.37
CA VAL A 236 9.23 -4.31 -1.98
C VAL A 236 10.52 -4.59 -2.74
N TYR A 237 11.10 -5.76 -2.49
CA TYR A 237 12.32 -6.25 -3.13
C TYR A 237 12.10 -7.66 -3.68
N ASN A 238 13.01 -8.11 -4.55
CA ASN A 238 13.10 -9.51 -4.96
C ASN A 238 13.35 -10.51 -3.81
N THR A 239 13.84 -10.03 -2.66
CA THR A 239 14.16 -10.85 -1.49
C THR A 239 13.09 -10.76 -0.39
N GLY A 240 12.13 -9.85 -0.48
CA GLY A 240 11.13 -9.65 0.58
C GLY A 240 10.48 -8.28 0.61
N ILE A 241 9.78 -8.00 1.71
CA ILE A 241 9.17 -6.69 2.02
C ILE A 241 9.81 -6.12 3.27
N GLY A 242 10.13 -4.84 3.28
CA GLY A 242 10.64 -4.08 4.41
C GLY A 242 9.84 -2.80 4.69
N TRP A 243 10.27 -2.05 5.69
CA TRP A 243 9.67 -0.77 6.09
C TRP A 243 10.70 0.34 6.04
N CYS A 244 10.33 1.50 5.52
CA CYS A 244 11.11 2.72 5.65
C CYS A 244 10.19 3.88 5.99
N THR A 245 10.79 5.04 6.23
CA THR A 245 10.06 6.32 6.32
C THR A 245 10.43 7.18 5.12
N GLY A 246 9.50 8.00 4.67
CA GLY A 246 9.76 9.07 3.73
C GLY A 246 9.15 10.39 4.19
N SER A 247 9.63 11.48 3.61
CA SER A 247 9.06 12.81 3.75
C SER A 247 8.71 13.36 2.38
N LEU A 248 7.46 13.74 2.18
CA LEU A 248 7.01 14.49 1.02
C LEU A 248 7.64 15.88 1.07
N ILE A 249 8.41 16.24 0.04
CA ILE A 249 9.14 17.51 -0.03
C ILE A 249 8.61 18.40 -1.15
N ASN A 250 8.59 19.69 -0.89
CA ASN A 250 8.25 20.70 -1.89
C ASN A 250 9.44 20.99 -2.82
N ASN A 251 9.18 21.66 -3.94
CA ASN A 251 10.19 22.19 -4.84
C ASN A 251 10.02 23.71 -5.01
N ALA A 252 10.96 24.36 -5.69
CA ALA A 252 10.94 25.81 -5.89
C ALA A 252 9.76 26.30 -6.77
N GLU A 253 9.17 25.42 -7.57
CA GLU A 253 8.04 25.74 -8.45
C GLU A 253 6.69 25.68 -7.74
N ASN A 254 6.62 25.06 -6.54
CA ASN A 254 5.38 24.86 -5.77
C ASN A 254 4.27 24.19 -6.61
N ASP A 255 4.65 23.24 -7.46
CA ASP A 255 3.76 22.62 -8.45
C ASP A 255 3.03 21.37 -7.93
N GLY A 256 3.34 20.94 -6.71
CA GLY A 256 2.75 19.76 -6.08
C GLY A 256 3.22 18.42 -6.64
N ILE A 257 4.35 18.38 -7.37
CA ILE A 257 4.96 17.10 -7.78
C ILE A 257 5.32 16.29 -6.52
N PRO A 258 4.83 15.02 -6.40
CA PRO A 258 4.94 14.23 -5.18
C PRO A 258 6.33 13.60 -5.00
N TYR A 259 7.32 14.45 -4.72
CA TYR A 259 8.66 14.02 -4.37
C TYR A 259 8.72 13.52 -2.93
N VAL A 260 9.29 12.33 -2.73
CA VAL A 260 9.52 11.74 -1.41
C VAL A 260 11.02 11.58 -1.20
N LEU A 261 11.54 12.23 -0.16
CA LEU A 261 12.88 12.03 0.33
C LEU A 261 12.90 10.85 1.31
N SER A 262 13.79 9.90 1.09
CA SER A 262 14.04 8.73 1.93
C SER A 262 15.53 8.38 1.88
N ALA A 263 15.91 7.17 2.30
CA ALA A 263 17.29 6.73 2.39
C ALA A 263 17.72 5.86 1.20
N HIS A 264 18.99 5.97 0.76
CA HIS A 264 19.56 5.16 -0.30
C HIS A 264 19.49 3.67 0.04
N HIS A 265 19.84 3.30 1.27
CA HIS A 265 19.81 1.91 1.72
C HIS A 265 18.38 1.31 1.68
N CYS A 266 17.32 2.13 1.75
CA CYS A 266 15.96 1.63 1.54
C CYS A 266 15.75 1.12 0.11
N GLY A 267 16.42 1.69 -0.90
CA GLY A 267 16.30 1.23 -2.29
C GLY A 267 17.37 0.21 -2.70
N PHE A 268 18.55 0.33 -2.09
CA PHE A 268 19.80 -0.21 -2.64
C PHE A 268 20.68 -0.83 -1.56
N LEU A 269 20.18 -1.84 -0.84
CA LEU A 269 20.96 -2.56 0.17
C LEU A 269 21.43 -3.93 -0.33
N GLY A 270 22.75 -4.06 -0.56
CA GLY A 270 23.37 -5.33 -0.92
C GLY A 270 22.77 -5.96 -2.17
N ALA A 271 22.28 -7.20 -2.05
CA ALA A 271 21.67 -7.95 -3.15
C ALA A 271 20.16 -7.66 -3.35
N ASN A 272 19.57 -6.75 -2.56
CA ASN A 272 18.15 -6.42 -2.67
C ASN A 272 17.92 -5.56 -3.91
N ILE A 273 17.12 -6.07 -4.84
CA ILE A 273 16.67 -5.36 -6.03
C ILE A 273 15.27 -4.83 -5.72
N ALA A 274 15.17 -3.52 -5.48
CA ALA A 274 13.89 -2.86 -5.21
C ALA A 274 12.98 -2.88 -6.45
N ASN A 275 11.71 -3.21 -6.24
CA ASN A 275 10.65 -2.98 -7.21
C ASN A 275 9.87 -1.71 -6.81
N PHE A 276 10.39 -0.55 -7.21
CA PHE A 276 9.79 0.76 -6.88
C PHE A 276 8.35 0.90 -7.37
N SER A 277 7.93 0.16 -8.41
CA SER A 277 6.53 0.18 -8.89
C SER A 277 5.53 -0.45 -7.91
N LEU A 278 6.01 -1.20 -6.91
CA LEU A 278 5.20 -1.83 -5.87
C LEU A 278 5.43 -1.23 -4.47
N TRP A 279 6.24 -0.18 -4.34
CA TRP A 279 6.41 0.51 -3.06
C TRP A 279 5.12 1.22 -2.68
N ARG A 280 4.69 1.07 -1.43
CA ARG A 280 3.46 1.67 -0.90
C ARG A 280 3.81 2.81 0.05
N PHE A 281 3.16 3.95 -0.14
CA PHE A 281 3.33 5.14 0.69
C PHE A 281 2.04 5.36 1.46
N ASP A 282 2.07 5.12 2.76
CA ASP A 282 0.93 5.27 3.67
C ASP A 282 0.99 6.66 4.32
N PHE A 283 -0.05 7.45 4.09
CA PHE A 283 -0.25 8.78 4.64
C PHE A 283 -1.19 8.71 5.84
N ASN A 284 -1.01 9.64 6.78
CA ASN A 284 -1.84 9.79 7.98
C ASN A 284 -1.89 8.52 8.84
N TYR A 285 -0.80 7.73 8.84
CA TYR A 285 -0.65 6.56 9.71
C TYR A 285 -0.16 7.00 11.09
N GLU A 286 -1.06 7.43 11.95
CA GLU A 286 -0.74 7.95 13.30
C GLU A 286 -1.90 7.66 14.27
N PHE A 287 -1.60 7.54 15.57
CA PHE A 287 -2.65 7.54 16.59
C PHE A 287 -3.33 8.90 16.71
N SER A 288 -4.59 8.90 17.14
CA SER A 288 -5.40 10.11 17.26
C SER A 288 -4.96 11.04 18.40
N GLY A 289 -4.21 10.52 19.36
CA GLY A 289 -3.68 11.26 20.50
C GLY A 289 -2.32 10.74 20.96
N CYS A 290 -1.90 11.17 22.15
CA CYS A 290 -0.59 10.81 22.71
C CYS A 290 -0.50 9.37 23.22
N ALA A 291 -1.62 8.78 23.66
CA ALA A 291 -1.62 7.42 24.21
C ALA A 291 -1.59 6.36 23.10
N ASN A 292 -0.93 5.24 23.36
CA ASN A 292 -0.98 4.09 22.45
C ASN A 292 -2.39 3.51 22.37
N GLU A 293 -2.84 3.23 21.15
CA GLU A 293 -4.15 2.62 20.90
C GLU A 293 -4.00 1.12 20.59
N ALA A 294 -5.04 0.33 20.90
CA ALA A 294 -5.02 -1.12 20.68
C ALA A 294 -5.24 -1.53 19.22
N ASN A 295 -5.82 -0.64 18.39
CA ASN A 295 -6.14 -0.91 17.00
C ASN A 295 -5.16 -0.17 16.09
N GLU A 296 -4.78 -0.80 14.97
CA GLU A 296 -3.94 -0.17 13.96
C GLU A 296 -4.67 1.07 13.39
N PRO A 297 -4.00 2.23 13.28
CA PRO A 297 -4.58 3.41 12.67
C PRO A 297 -5.00 3.17 11.23
N THR A 298 -6.08 3.82 10.84
CA THR A 298 -6.43 3.89 9.41
C THR A 298 -5.44 4.77 8.68
N PHE A 299 -5.09 4.38 7.46
CA PHE A 299 -4.25 5.17 6.57
C PHE A 299 -4.84 5.21 5.17
N VAL A 300 -4.35 6.14 4.36
CA VAL A 300 -4.61 6.21 2.93
C VAL A 300 -3.30 6.07 2.19
N SER A 301 -3.27 5.33 1.08
CA SER A 301 -2.02 4.98 0.43
C SER A 301 -1.96 5.29 -1.05
N LEU A 302 -0.74 5.39 -1.57
CA LEU A 302 -0.41 5.41 -2.99
C LEU A 302 0.60 4.30 -3.27
N LEU A 303 0.56 3.74 -4.48
CA LEU A 303 1.42 2.65 -4.91
C LEU A 303 2.30 3.11 -6.08
N GLY A 304 3.58 2.79 -5.98
CA GLY A 304 4.56 2.95 -7.04
C GLY A 304 5.27 4.29 -7.01
N ALA A 305 6.57 4.24 -7.27
CA ALA A 305 7.42 5.40 -7.47
C ALA A 305 8.46 5.15 -8.56
N GLU A 306 9.06 6.25 -9.04
CA GLU A 306 10.27 6.26 -9.84
C GLU A 306 11.42 6.90 -9.05
N VAL A 307 12.64 6.41 -9.27
CA VAL A 307 13.85 7.02 -8.69
C VAL A 307 14.19 8.28 -9.48
N VAL A 308 14.30 9.40 -8.78
CA VAL A 308 14.68 10.70 -9.35
C VAL A 308 16.18 10.91 -9.22
N ALA A 309 16.70 10.70 -8.01
CA ALA A 309 18.11 10.81 -7.70
C ALA A 309 18.44 9.99 -6.44
N THR A 310 19.69 9.57 -6.30
CA THR A 310 20.18 8.93 -5.09
C THR A 310 21.69 9.06 -5.00
N ALA A 311 22.25 9.03 -3.78
CA ALA A 311 23.69 8.89 -3.58
C ALA A 311 23.97 8.08 -2.33
N GLU A 312 24.86 7.09 -2.46
CA GLU A 312 25.32 6.23 -1.38
C GLU A 312 26.07 7.02 -0.28
N PRO A 313 27.00 7.96 -0.57
CA PRO A 313 27.79 8.62 0.49
C PRO A 313 26.98 9.45 1.49
N SER A 314 25.86 10.03 1.08
CA SER A 314 24.96 10.78 1.96
C SER A 314 23.68 10.00 2.28
N ASP A 315 23.61 8.73 1.87
CA ASP A 315 22.48 7.83 2.05
C ASP A 315 21.12 8.42 1.64
N PHE A 316 21.05 9.29 0.63
CA PHE A 316 19.78 9.90 0.23
C PHE A 316 19.16 9.19 -0.96
N LEU A 317 17.82 9.12 -0.97
CA LEU A 317 17.02 8.63 -2.07
C LEU A 317 15.85 9.60 -2.31
N LEU A 318 15.82 10.21 -3.49
CA LEU A 318 14.71 11.01 -3.95
C LEU A 318 13.85 10.20 -4.91
N LEU A 319 12.59 10.03 -4.53
CA LEU A 319 11.57 9.31 -5.28
C LEU A 319 10.52 10.29 -5.79
N LYS A 320 9.82 9.90 -6.85
CA LYS A 320 8.58 10.55 -7.28
C LYS A 320 7.46 9.51 -7.34
N ILE A 321 6.38 9.73 -6.59
CA ILE A 321 5.21 8.85 -6.64
C ILE A 321 4.58 8.93 -8.03
N LEU A 322 4.14 7.79 -8.58
CA LEU A 322 3.65 7.69 -9.97
C LEU A 322 2.32 8.45 -10.21
N VAL A 323 1.64 8.86 -9.14
CA VAL A 323 0.35 9.55 -9.15
C VAL A 323 0.40 10.73 -8.20
N ASN A 324 -0.27 11.83 -8.56
CA ASN A 324 -0.35 13.00 -7.69
C ASN A 324 -1.09 12.64 -6.39
N VAL A 325 -0.66 13.26 -5.29
CA VAL A 325 -1.34 13.10 -4.00
C VAL A 325 -2.71 13.77 -4.06
N PRO A 326 -3.82 13.04 -3.82
CA PRO A 326 -5.15 13.64 -3.79
C PRO A 326 -5.25 14.71 -2.70
N SER A 327 -5.92 15.83 -3.00
CA SER A 327 -6.15 16.90 -2.01
C SER A 327 -6.89 16.40 -0.76
N THR A 328 -7.72 15.36 -0.89
CA THR A 328 -8.43 14.72 0.22
C THR A 328 -7.51 14.03 1.23
N TYR A 329 -6.25 13.75 0.87
CA TYR A 329 -5.28 13.19 1.83
C TYR A 329 -4.77 14.26 2.80
N ASN A 330 -4.98 15.55 2.48
CA ASN A 330 -4.49 16.70 3.24
C ASN A 330 -2.96 16.66 3.51
N ALA A 331 -2.22 16.04 2.58
CA ALA A 331 -0.78 15.91 2.69
C ALA A 331 -0.09 17.27 2.62
N TYR A 332 1.04 17.39 3.31
CA TYR A 332 1.85 18.60 3.32
C TYR A 332 3.20 18.35 2.67
N PHE A 333 3.64 19.24 1.79
CA PHE A 333 4.93 19.16 1.13
C PHE A 333 5.93 19.97 1.95
N ASN A 334 6.77 19.27 2.71
CA ASN A 334 7.72 19.88 3.62
C ASN A 334 8.73 20.76 2.85
N GLY A 335 9.07 21.90 3.44
CA GLY A 335 10.17 22.73 2.95
C GLY A 335 11.52 22.03 3.16
N TRP A 336 12.56 22.59 2.56
CA TRP A 336 13.93 22.13 2.73
C TRP A 336 14.86 23.33 2.87
N ASP A 337 15.96 23.11 3.57
CA ASP A 337 17.04 24.07 3.73
C ASP A 337 18.35 23.37 3.32
N ARG A 338 19.19 24.09 2.57
CA ARG A 338 20.48 23.60 2.06
C ARG A 338 21.63 24.52 2.45
N GLU A 339 21.39 25.45 3.37
CA GLU A 339 22.43 26.30 3.92
C GLU A 339 23.45 25.46 4.70
N ASP A 340 24.72 25.87 4.64
CA ASP A 340 25.80 25.23 5.41
C ASP A 340 25.87 25.83 6.82
N VAL A 341 24.73 25.75 7.53
CA VAL A 341 24.54 26.28 8.88
C VAL A 341 23.98 25.17 9.76
N VAL A 342 24.68 24.86 10.84
CA VAL A 342 24.22 23.86 11.80
C VAL A 342 23.02 24.41 12.57
N PRO A 343 21.86 23.74 12.55
CA PRO A 343 20.69 24.21 13.28
C PRO A 343 20.90 24.07 14.79
N SER A 344 20.35 25.00 15.57
CA SER A 344 20.44 24.96 17.04
C SER A 344 19.57 23.88 17.68
N ALA A 345 18.59 23.34 16.95
CA ALA A 345 17.71 22.26 17.34
C ALA A 345 17.14 21.57 16.10
N GLY A 346 16.64 20.34 16.25
CA GLY A 346 15.97 19.58 15.20
C GLY A 346 14.90 18.65 15.75
N TYR A 347 13.97 18.26 14.89
CA TYR A 347 12.91 17.30 15.19
C TYR A 347 12.98 16.15 14.21
N ILE A 348 12.69 14.93 14.69
CA ILE A 348 12.60 13.73 13.86
C ILE A 348 11.17 13.21 14.00
N ILE A 349 10.48 13.08 12.86
CA ILE A 349 9.19 12.41 12.76
C ILE A 349 9.43 11.18 11.89
N GLN A 350 9.12 10.00 12.40
CA GLN A 350 9.47 8.73 11.75
C GLN A 350 8.45 7.64 12.04
N HIS A 351 8.46 6.57 11.24
CA HIS A 351 7.74 5.33 11.48
C HIS A 351 8.71 4.23 11.91
N PRO A 352 9.05 4.12 13.21
CA PRO A 352 10.02 3.15 13.69
C PRO A 352 9.48 1.74 13.48
N PHE A 353 10.26 0.86 12.85
CA PHE A 353 9.81 -0.50 12.46
C PHE A 353 8.57 -0.54 11.55
N GLY A 354 8.25 0.56 10.87
CA GLY A 354 7.00 0.69 10.13
C GLY A 354 5.77 0.82 11.05
N ASP A 355 5.96 1.25 12.29
CA ASP A 355 4.91 1.50 13.25
C ASP A 355 4.60 3.01 13.36
N VAL A 356 3.69 3.37 14.27
CA VAL A 356 3.28 4.76 14.56
C VAL A 356 4.35 5.60 15.25
#